data_AF-A0A1W1BY79-F1
#
_entry.id   AF-A0A1W1BY79-F1
#
_cell.length_a   1.000
_cell.length_b   1.000
_cell.length_c   1.000
_cell.angle_alpha   90.00
_cell.angle_beta   90.00
_cell.angle_gamma   90.00
#
_symmetry.space_group_name_H-M   'P 1'
#
loop_
_entity.id
_entity.type
_entity.pdbx_description
1 polymer ?
#
loop_
_entity_poly.entity_id
_entity_poly.type
_entity_poly.pdbx_seq_one_letter_code
_entity_poly.pdbx_strand_id
1 'polypeptide(L)'
;MNKTNQSAGHSDTEGTQNHTEHEELAVAGMGNNSEYSYLSPAALSATDMRNTISLIAREIEDRYKEGVFAYIDAVANYTEEIEKLKHKILLQTQLNSEDETALQKFQNEIFFEERTLERLNEQFAQKAISMEEFKIQYSTFIEEGARRQIFSTKEKEISALNDEIEEFEMKLLSQELERLNLLETLEPKRQVLLGLEEALEALEWKKKHFESTQLQQIHALPSAKEVSSEKGKEEDIVDTKAY
;
A
#
# COMPACT_ATOMS: atom_id res chain seq x y z
N MET A 1 -42.59 17.31 -19.85
CA MET A 1 -42.76 18.16 -18.65
C MET A 1 -41.39 18.32 -18.00
N ASN A 2 -41.02 19.56 -17.63
CA ASN A 2 -39.76 20.07 -17.05
C ASN A 2 -38.51 19.89 -17.94
N LYS A 3 -37.94 20.88 -18.66
CA LYS A 3 -37.53 22.28 -18.39
C LYS A 3 -36.54 22.46 -17.24
N THR A 4 -35.26 22.68 -17.57
CA THR A 4 -34.43 23.67 -16.88
C THR A 4 -33.40 24.28 -17.85
N ASN A 5 -33.39 25.62 -17.87
CA ASN A 5 -32.58 26.54 -18.66
C ASN A 5 -31.27 26.91 -17.94
N GLN A 6 -30.37 27.56 -18.71
CA GLN A 6 -29.52 28.75 -18.40
C GLN A 6 -28.08 28.50 -18.89
N SER A 7 -27.48 29.15 -19.90
CA SER A 7 -27.50 30.51 -20.48
C SER A 7 -26.83 31.62 -19.65
N ALA A 8 -25.61 31.95 -20.10
CA ALA A 8 -25.02 33.29 -20.32
C ALA A 8 -24.62 34.21 -19.14
N GLY A 9 -23.44 34.80 -19.29
CA GLY A 9 -22.89 35.99 -18.63
C GLY A 9 -21.37 36.03 -18.93
N HIS A 10 -20.84 36.74 -19.94
CA HIS A 10 -20.71 38.19 -20.17
C HIS A 10 -19.87 38.95 -19.13
N SER A 11 -19.07 39.84 -19.71
CA SER A 11 -17.83 40.50 -19.31
C SER A 11 -18.02 41.77 -18.47
N ASP A 12 -16.89 42.46 -18.25
CA ASP A 12 -16.69 43.86 -17.81
C ASP A 12 -16.38 43.98 -16.29
N THR A 13 -15.45 44.80 -15.76
CA THR A 13 -14.51 45.80 -16.29
C THR A 13 -13.53 46.23 -15.16
N GLU A 14 -12.35 46.66 -15.58
CA GLU A 14 -11.46 47.74 -15.09
C GLU A 14 -11.55 48.33 -13.67
N GLY A 15 -10.38 48.37 -13.01
CA GLY A 15 -9.66 49.61 -12.70
C GLY A 15 -10.06 50.43 -11.45
N THR A 16 -9.15 50.58 -10.48
CA THR A 16 -8.44 51.85 -10.16
C THR A 16 -7.59 51.79 -8.88
N GLN A 17 -6.46 52.51 -8.99
CA GLN A 17 -5.55 53.16 -8.03
C GLN A 17 -5.90 53.20 -6.53
N ASN A 18 -4.87 53.05 -5.69
CA ASN A 18 -4.53 53.91 -4.52
C ASN A 18 -3.05 53.68 -4.16
N HIS A 19 -2.16 54.65 -4.40
CA HIS A 19 -1.71 55.69 -3.46
C HIS A 19 -0.95 55.17 -2.21
N THR A 20 0.37 55.35 -2.30
CA THR A 20 1.35 55.76 -1.27
C THR A 20 0.82 56.04 0.13
N GLU A 21 1.47 55.43 1.12
CA GLU A 21 1.97 56.16 2.30
C GLU A 21 3.25 55.51 2.84
N HIS A 22 4.20 56.38 3.15
CA HIS A 22 5.51 56.10 3.73
C HIS A 22 5.39 55.71 5.19
N GLU A 23 6.17 54.73 5.64
CA GLU A 23 6.78 54.81 6.98
C GLU A 23 8.13 54.09 6.97
N GLU A 24 9.16 54.93 6.94
CA GLU A 24 10.57 54.64 7.13
C GLU A 24 10.81 54.56 8.64
N LEU A 25 11.48 53.52 9.16
CA LEU A 25 12.36 53.61 10.34
C LEU A 25 13.22 52.34 10.53
N ALA A 26 14.51 52.54 10.23
CA ALA A 26 15.71 52.07 10.95
C ALA A 26 15.91 50.58 11.29
N VAL A 27 16.82 49.93 10.53
CA VAL A 27 17.68 48.88 11.09
C VAL A 27 19.15 49.27 10.87
N ALA A 28 19.83 49.43 11.99
CA ALA A 28 21.26 49.68 12.11
C ALA A 28 22.08 48.52 11.56
N GLY A 29 23.20 48.88 10.92
CA GLY A 29 24.03 47.97 10.15
C GLY A 29 24.87 46.97 10.94
N MET A 30 25.41 46.03 10.16
CA MET A 30 26.63 45.20 10.29
C MET A 30 26.36 43.99 9.38
N GLY A 31 26.74 43.94 8.11
CA GLY A 31 28.04 44.18 7.52
C GLY A 31 28.62 42.83 7.10
N ASN A 32 28.62 42.51 5.80
CA ASN A 32 29.75 41.92 5.06
C ASN A 32 29.39 41.55 3.60
N ASN A 33 29.92 42.37 2.69
CA ASN A 33 30.50 42.07 1.38
C ASN A 33 29.71 41.23 0.35
N SER A 34 29.09 41.94 -0.59
CA SER A 34 29.07 41.54 -2.00
C SER A 34 29.13 42.82 -2.85
N GLU A 35 30.33 43.15 -3.34
CA GLU A 35 30.55 44.24 -4.29
C GLU A 35 29.85 43.94 -5.63
N TYR A 36 28.58 44.31 -5.76
CA TYR A 36 28.00 44.58 -7.08
C TYR A 36 28.36 46.01 -7.46
N SER A 37 29.55 46.15 -8.06
CA SER A 37 29.94 47.37 -8.77
C SER A 37 28.98 47.58 -9.95
N TYR A 38 27.98 48.44 -9.75
CA TYR A 38 27.18 49.01 -10.83
C TYR A 38 28.09 49.84 -11.74
N LEU A 39 28.55 49.23 -12.84
CA LEU A 39 29.25 49.96 -13.88
C LEU A 39 28.25 50.82 -14.65
N SER A 40 28.47 52.13 -14.53
CA SER A 40 27.97 53.22 -15.37
C SER A 40 27.98 52.86 -16.87
N PRO A 41 27.02 53.34 -17.68
CA PRO A 41 26.95 53.05 -19.12
C PRO A 41 28.02 53.83 -19.90
N ALA A 42 29.29 53.49 -19.67
CA ALA A 42 30.36 53.80 -20.58
C ALA A 42 30.25 52.80 -21.74
N ALA A 43 30.24 53.32 -22.98
CA ALA A 43 30.13 52.51 -24.19
C ALA A 43 31.20 51.41 -24.21
N LEU A 44 30.81 50.20 -23.82
CA LEU A 44 31.61 49.00 -24.04
C LEU A 44 31.92 48.92 -25.54
N SER A 45 33.18 48.65 -25.89
CA SER A 45 33.54 48.37 -27.27
C SER A 45 32.68 47.23 -27.79
N ALA A 46 32.24 47.28 -29.05
CA ALA A 46 31.48 46.19 -29.67
C ALA A 46 32.19 44.83 -29.51
N THR A 47 33.53 44.84 -29.43
CA THR A 47 34.35 43.66 -29.15
C THR A 47 34.19 43.15 -27.71
N ASP A 48 34.10 44.03 -26.72
CA ASP A 48 33.93 43.64 -25.31
C ASP A 48 32.53 43.10 -25.04
N MET A 49 31.49 43.71 -25.63
CA MET A 49 30.12 43.18 -25.59
C MET A 49 30.02 41.81 -26.28
N ARG A 50 30.71 41.64 -27.42
CA ARG A 50 30.74 40.34 -28.11
C ARG A 50 31.40 39.25 -27.27
N ASN A 51 32.47 39.58 -26.56
CA ASN A 51 33.17 38.66 -25.69
C ASN A 51 32.33 38.28 -24.46
N THR A 52 31.65 39.25 -23.82
CA THR A 52 30.76 38.97 -22.69
C THR A 52 29.53 38.16 -23.09
N ILE A 53 28.91 38.45 -24.24
CA ILE A 53 27.80 37.66 -24.79
C ILE A 53 28.25 36.22 -25.07
N SER A 54 29.45 36.04 -25.63
CA SER A 54 29.99 34.69 -25.90
C SER A 54 30.27 33.91 -24.61
N LEU A 55 30.75 34.59 -23.56
CA LEU A 55 30.99 33.98 -22.25
C LEU A 55 29.67 33.55 -21.59
N ILE A 56 28.66 34.43 -21.60
CA ILE A 56 27.32 34.15 -21.04
C ILE A 56 26.65 33.01 -21.81
N ALA A 57 26.72 33.01 -23.15
CA ALA A 57 26.14 31.95 -23.95
C ALA A 57 26.77 30.58 -23.63
N ARG A 58 28.09 30.53 -23.43
CA ARG A 58 28.79 29.31 -23.03
C ARG A 58 28.41 28.87 -21.62
N GLU A 59 28.28 29.79 -20.68
CA GLU A 59 27.86 29.47 -19.31
C GLU A 59 26.42 28.91 -19.27
N ILE A 60 25.51 29.48 -20.07
CA ILE A 60 24.14 28.95 -20.22
C ILE A 60 24.17 27.55 -20.84
N GLU A 61 24.99 27.34 -21.87
CA GLU A 61 25.13 26.05 -22.52
C GLU A 61 25.69 24.98 -21.56
N ASP A 62 26.71 25.33 -20.78
CA ASP A 62 27.33 24.44 -19.80
C ASP A 62 26.34 24.09 -18.67
N ARG A 63 25.61 25.07 -18.13
CA ARG A 63 24.55 24.82 -17.12
C ARG A 63 23.42 23.95 -17.65
N TYR A 64 22.99 24.18 -18.90
CA TYR A 64 21.94 23.37 -19.51
C TYR A 64 22.41 21.92 -19.70
N LYS A 65 23.65 21.70 -20.16
CA LYS A 65 24.22 20.35 -20.27
C LYS A 65 24.31 19.66 -18.92
N GLU A 66 24.80 20.35 -17.89
CA GLU A 66 24.86 19.80 -16.53
C GLU A 66 23.48 19.41 -16.01
N GLY A 67 22.46 20.26 -16.19
CA GLY A 67 21.09 19.95 -15.81
C GLY A 67 20.50 18.75 -16.56
N VAL A 68 20.80 18.61 -17.86
CA VAL A 68 20.36 17.44 -18.65
C VAL A 68 21.01 16.16 -18.12
N PHE A 69 22.30 16.17 -17.80
CA PHE A 69 22.96 14.99 -17.23
C PHE A 69 22.40 14.64 -15.85
N ALA A 70 22.21 15.63 -14.97
CA ALA A 70 21.61 15.41 -13.66
C ALA A 70 20.18 14.83 -13.75
N TYR A 71 19.38 15.31 -14.71
CA TYR A 71 18.06 14.76 -14.98
C TYR A 71 18.12 13.29 -15.44
N ILE A 72 19.00 12.97 -16.39
CA ILE A 72 19.17 11.60 -16.90
C ILE A 72 19.60 10.66 -15.76
N ASP A 73 20.58 11.07 -14.95
CA ASP A 73 21.08 10.27 -13.83
C ASP A 73 19.97 10.04 -12.78
N ALA A 74 19.18 11.06 -12.46
CA ALA A 74 18.05 10.92 -11.53
C ALA A 74 16.98 9.94 -12.05
N VAL A 75 16.62 10.02 -13.33
CA VAL A 75 15.66 9.09 -13.95
C VAL A 75 16.21 7.66 -13.98
N ALA A 76 17.51 7.50 -14.24
CA ALA A 76 18.18 6.21 -14.20
C ALA A 76 18.13 5.60 -12.78
N ASN A 77 18.44 6.40 -11.75
CA ASN A 77 18.37 5.96 -10.35
C ASN A 77 16.95 5.53 -9.95
N TYR A 78 15.92 6.32 -10.27
CA TYR A 78 14.53 5.93 -10.02
C TYR A 78 14.17 4.61 -10.71
N THR A 79 14.63 4.43 -11.96
CA THR A 79 14.35 3.21 -12.72
C THR A 79 15.04 1.99 -12.09
N GLU A 80 16.29 2.13 -11.64
CA GLU A 80 17.01 1.06 -10.95
C GLU A 80 16.34 0.68 -9.62
N GLU A 81 15.93 1.67 -8.82
CA GLU A 81 15.23 1.43 -7.55
C GLU A 81 13.86 0.75 -7.73
N ILE A 82 13.11 1.15 -8.77
CA ILE A 82 11.85 0.51 -9.16
C ILE A 82 12.08 -0.96 -9.51
N GLU A 83 13.09 -1.27 -10.32
CA GLU A 83 13.37 -2.66 -10.71
C GLU A 83 13.86 -3.51 -9.52
N LYS A 84 14.65 -2.93 -8.60
CA LYS A 84 15.01 -3.59 -7.33
C LYS A 84 13.78 -3.93 -6.49
N LEU A 85 12.83 -2.99 -6.36
CA LEU A 85 11.58 -3.21 -5.62
C LEU A 85 10.72 -4.28 -6.29
N LYS A 86 10.53 -4.22 -7.61
CA LYS A 86 9.78 -5.25 -8.37
C LYS A 86 10.39 -6.63 -8.19
N HIS A 87 11.71 -6.75 -8.25
CA HIS A 87 12.38 -8.02 -8.01
C HIS A 87 12.14 -8.53 -6.59
N LYS A 88 12.21 -7.65 -5.58
CA LYS A 88 11.95 -8.01 -4.19
C LYS A 88 10.50 -8.47 -3.98
N ILE A 89 9.53 -7.78 -4.60
CA ILE A 89 8.12 -8.20 -4.59
C ILE A 89 7.99 -9.60 -5.20
N LEU A 90 8.53 -9.82 -6.39
CA LEU A 90 8.47 -11.13 -7.06
C LEU A 90 9.01 -12.26 -6.18
N LEU A 91 10.15 -12.05 -5.52
CA LEU A 91 10.73 -13.03 -4.60
C LEU A 91 9.81 -13.31 -3.41
N GLN A 92 9.24 -12.26 -2.79
CA GLN A 92 8.30 -12.43 -1.68
C GLN A 92 7.00 -13.12 -2.11
N THR A 93 6.46 -12.80 -3.28
CA THR A 93 5.29 -13.50 -3.85
C THR A 93 5.57 -14.98 -4.04
N GLN A 94 6.74 -15.34 -4.56
CA GLN A 94 7.12 -16.75 -4.74
C GLN A 94 7.26 -17.47 -3.41
N LEU A 95 7.92 -16.86 -2.43
CA LEU A 95 8.08 -17.42 -1.08
C LEU A 95 6.74 -17.64 -0.38
N ASN A 96 5.76 -16.77 -0.62
CA ASN A 96 4.44 -16.88 -0.01
C ASN A 96 3.51 -17.85 -0.76
N SER A 97 3.81 -18.18 -2.02
CA SER A 97 2.88 -18.91 -2.89
C SER A 97 2.51 -20.32 -2.39
N GLU A 98 3.46 -21.02 -1.78
CA GLU A 98 3.25 -22.36 -1.23
C GLU A 98 2.32 -22.31 -0.02
N ASP A 99 2.56 -21.37 0.90
CA ASP A 99 1.74 -21.15 2.10
C ASP A 99 0.32 -20.70 1.73
N GLU A 100 0.17 -19.82 0.74
CA GLU A 100 -1.13 -19.40 0.21
C GLU A 100 -1.91 -20.58 -0.38
N THR A 101 -1.22 -21.44 -1.14
CA THR A 101 -1.83 -22.63 -1.72
C THR A 101 -2.24 -23.62 -0.64
N ALA A 102 -1.42 -23.78 0.41
CA ALA A 102 -1.74 -24.63 1.55
C ALA A 102 -2.97 -24.10 2.31
N LEU A 103 -3.03 -22.79 2.56
CA LEU A 103 -4.17 -22.16 3.23
C LEU A 103 -5.47 -22.37 2.44
N GLN A 104 -5.42 -22.21 1.12
CA GLN A 104 -6.59 -22.42 0.27
C GLN A 104 -7.08 -23.87 0.31
N LYS A 105 -6.17 -24.85 0.38
CA LYS A 105 -6.55 -26.27 0.54
C LYS A 105 -7.23 -26.51 1.88
N PHE A 106 -6.66 -26.03 2.98
CA PHE A 106 -7.26 -26.15 4.31
C PHE A 106 -8.66 -25.53 4.36
N GLN A 107 -8.84 -24.35 3.78
CA GLN A 107 -10.16 -23.70 3.73
C GLN A 107 -11.20 -24.55 2.99
N ASN A 108 -10.82 -25.18 1.87
CA ASN A 108 -11.72 -26.05 1.12
C ASN A 108 -12.04 -27.35 1.87
N GLU A 109 -11.07 -27.93 2.57
CA GLU A 109 -11.25 -29.12 3.39
C GLU A 109 -12.19 -28.84 4.56
N ILE A 110 -11.94 -27.77 5.33
CA ILE A 110 -12.79 -27.33 6.44
C ILE A 110 -14.22 -27.10 5.95
N PHE A 111 -14.41 -26.41 4.83
CA PHE A 111 -15.75 -26.18 4.26
C PHE A 111 -16.50 -27.49 3.95
N PHE A 112 -15.80 -28.50 3.42
CA PHE A 112 -16.41 -29.80 3.15
C PHE A 112 -16.76 -30.55 4.44
N GLU A 113 -15.91 -30.45 5.45
CA GLU A 113 -16.10 -31.10 6.75
C GLU A 113 -17.23 -30.46 7.54
N GLU A 114 -17.35 -29.14 7.55
CA GLU A 114 -18.49 -28.40 8.11
C GLU A 114 -19.81 -28.87 7.51
N ARG A 115 -19.87 -29.02 6.18
CA ARG A 115 -21.08 -29.51 5.50
C ARG A 115 -21.42 -30.96 5.87
N THR A 116 -20.40 -31.77 6.13
CA THR A 116 -20.58 -33.15 6.59
C THR A 116 -21.13 -33.18 8.01
N LEU A 117 -20.59 -32.34 8.89
CA LEU A 117 -21.05 -32.18 10.27
C LEU A 117 -22.49 -31.65 10.32
N GLU A 118 -22.85 -30.69 9.46
CA GLU A 118 -24.22 -30.20 9.32
C GLU A 118 -25.19 -31.34 8.97
N ARG A 119 -24.85 -32.18 7.98
CA ARG A 119 -25.64 -33.37 7.62
C ARG A 119 -25.78 -34.35 8.79
N LEU A 120 -24.71 -34.60 9.56
CA LEU A 120 -24.77 -35.49 10.71
C LEU A 120 -25.69 -34.93 11.81
N ASN A 121 -25.59 -33.63 12.08
CA ASN A 121 -26.47 -32.92 13.02
C ASN A 121 -27.94 -32.96 12.60
N GLU A 122 -28.24 -32.79 11.30
CA GLU A 122 -29.59 -32.96 10.77
C GLU A 122 -30.11 -34.39 10.98
N GLN A 123 -29.27 -35.40 10.73
CA GLN A 123 -29.64 -36.81 10.94
C GLN A 123 -29.88 -37.12 12.42
N PHE A 124 -29.04 -36.60 13.30
CA PHE A 124 -29.22 -36.70 14.75
C PHE A 124 -30.57 -36.09 15.17
N ALA A 125 -30.86 -34.86 14.72
CA ALA A 125 -32.13 -34.19 15.03
C ALA A 125 -33.34 -35.00 14.55
N GLN A 126 -33.30 -35.52 13.32
CA GLN A 126 -34.38 -36.36 12.77
C GLN A 126 -34.59 -37.65 13.59
N LYS A 127 -33.51 -38.32 14.00
CA LYS A 127 -33.60 -39.54 14.82
C LYS A 127 -34.10 -39.24 16.22
N ALA A 128 -33.66 -38.14 16.83
CA ALA A 128 -34.13 -37.69 18.14
C ALA A 128 -35.64 -37.39 18.11
N ILE A 129 -36.12 -36.68 17.09
CA ILE A 129 -37.55 -36.42 16.88
C ILE A 129 -38.31 -37.75 16.72
N SER A 130 -37.82 -38.65 15.86
CA SER A 130 -38.45 -39.96 15.64
C SER A 130 -38.51 -40.82 16.92
N MET A 131 -37.52 -40.70 17.82
CA MET A 131 -37.52 -41.38 19.11
C MET A 131 -38.59 -40.79 20.05
N GLU A 132 -38.72 -39.47 20.09
CA GLU A 132 -39.72 -38.80 20.92
C GLU A 132 -41.15 -39.06 20.40
N GLU A 133 -41.36 -39.03 19.08
CA GLU A 133 -42.63 -39.42 18.46
C GLU A 133 -43.00 -40.87 18.80
N PHE A 134 -42.03 -41.80 18.73
CA PHE A 134 -42.24 -43.18 19.14
C PHE A 134 -42.68 -43.29 20.60
N LYS A 135 -42.03 -42.53 21.48
CA LYS A 135 -42.30 -42.52 22.92
C LYS A 135 -43.70 -42.01 23.24
N ILE A 136 -44.10 -40.89 22.63
CA ILE A 136 -45.38 -40.23 22.90
C ILE A 136 -46.54 -40.93 22.19
N GLN A 137 -46.39 -41.26 20.91
CA GLN A 137 -47.53 -41.57 20.04
C GLN A 137 -47.71 -43.07 19.79
N TYR A 138 -46.62 -43.83 19.71
CA TYR A 138 -46.67 -45.22 19.22
C TYR A 138 -46.42 -46.27 20.30
N SER A 139 -45.76 -45.88 21.40
CA SER A 139 -45.31 -46.81 22.43
C SER A 139 -46.49 -47.59 23.05
N THR A 140 -47.63 -46.95 23.27
CA THR A 140 -48.82 -47.55 23.91
C THR A 140 -49.51 -48.63 23.07
N PHE A 141 -49.28 -48.63 21.75
CA PHE A 141 -49.89 -49.58 20.81
C PHE A 141 -49.05 -50.84 20.57
N ILE A 142 -47.87 -50.94 21.19
CA ILE A 142 -46.90 -52.01 20.94
C ILE A 142 -46.69 -52.82 22.23
N GLU A 143 -46.54 -54.13 22.09
CA GLU A 143 -46.21 -55.03 23.20
C GLU A 143 -44.91 -54.60 23.91
N GLU A 144 -44.87 -54.72 25.23
CA GLU A 144 -43.78 -54.20 26.06
C GLU A 144 -42.39 -54.77 25.69
N GLY A 145 -42.32 -56.04 25.26
CA GLY A 145 -41.07 -56.64 24.79
C GLY A 145 -40.54 -55.99 23.51
N ALA A 146 -41.39 -55.90 22.48
CA ALA A 146 -41.05 -55.26 21.21
C ALA A 146 -40.74 -53.76 21.39
N ARG A 147 -41.48 -53.07 22.26
CA ARG A 147 -41.26 -51.66 22.61
C ARG A 147 -39.86 -51.44 23.20
N ARG A 148 -39.45 -52.26 24.18
CA ARG A 148 -38.10 -52.18 24.78
C ARG A 148 -37.01 -52.39 23.75
N GLN A 149 -37.21 -53.34 22.83
CA GLN A 149 -36.25 -53.59 21.76
C GLN A 149 -36.12 -52.39 20.82
N ILE A 150 -37.23 -51.79 20.38
CA ILE A 150 -37.20 -50.60 19.51
C ILE A 150 -36.51 -49.43 20.19
N PHE A 151 -36.80 -49.18 21.48
CA PHE A 151 -36.12 -48.13 22.25
C PHE A 151 -34.61 -48.36 22.31
N SER A 152 -34.18 -49.56 22.68
CA SER A 152 -32.76 -49.88 22.76
C SER A 152 -32.05 -49.71 21.41
N THR A 153 -32.70 -50.06 20.30
CA THR A 153 -32.14 -49.84 18.96
C THR A 153 -32.01 -48.35 18.64
N LYS A 154 -33.07 -47.55 18.87
CA LYS A 154 -33.05 -46.10 18.61
C LYS A 154 -32.01 -45.38 19.48
N GLU A 155 -31.90 -45.74 20.76
CA GLU A 155 -30.88 -45.20 21.67
C GLU A 155 -29.47 -45.51 21.18
N LYS A 156 -29.21 -46.74 20.73
CA LYS A 156 -27.90 -47.12 20.17
C LYS A 156 -27.58 -46.34 18.89
N GLU A 157 -28.56 -46.17 18.00
CA GLU A 157 -28.37 -45.39 16.77
C GLU A 157 -28.06 -43.92 17.06
N ILE A 158 -28.76 -43.30 18.01
CA ILE A 158 -28.54 -41.90 18.41
C ILE A 158 -27.19 -41.76 19.11
N SER A 159 -26.83 -42.68 20.02
CA SER A 159 -25.52 -42.68 20.68
C SER A 159 -24.39 -42.81 19.67
N ALA A 160 -24.48 -43.74 18.72
CA ALA A 160 -23.47 -43.91 17.69
C ALA A 160 -23.31 -42.67 16.80
N LEU A 161 -24.42 -42.01 16.45
CA LEU A 161 -24.38 -40.74 15.72
C LEU A 161 -23.76 -39.61 16.54
N ASN A 162 -24.05 -39.56 17.84
CA ASN A 162 -23.44 -38.58 18.73
C ASN A 162 -21.92 -38.77 18.82
N ASP A 163 -21.46 -40.02 18.97
CA ASP A 163 -20.04 -40.34 18.99
C ASP A 163 -19.35 -39.95 17.66
N GLU A 164 -20.01 -40.20 16.52
CA GLU A 164 -19.52 -39.79 15.18
C GLU A 164 -19.46 -38.25 15.05
N ILE A 165 -20.46 -37.53 15.57
CA ILE A 165 -20.49 -36.06 15.59
C ILE A 165 -19.33 -35.53 16.43
N GLU A 166 -19.14 -36.03 17.65
CA GLU A 166 -18.04 -35.60 18.54
C GLU A 166 -16.66 -35.85 17.91
N GLU A 167 -16.47 -36.99 17.24
CA GLU A 167 -15.23 -37.27 16.51
C GLU A 167 -14.99 -36.25 15.37
N PHE A 168 -16.03 -35.93 14.60
CA PHE A 168 -15.95 -34.93 13.54
C PHE A 168 -15.69 -33.51 14.07
N GLU A 169 -16.33 -33.12 15.18
CA GLU A 169 -16.12 -31.81 15.81
C GLU A 169 -14.67 -31.66 16.29
N MET A 170 -14.10 -32.70 16.90
CA MET A 170 -12.71 -32.71 17.33
C MET A 170 -11.74 -32.63 16.15
N LYS A 171 -12.05 -33.33 15.05
CA LYS A 171 -11.27 -33.27 13.82
C LYS A 171 -11.30 -31.88 13.20
N LEU A 172 -12.48 -31.28 13.07
CA LEU A 172 -12.66 -29.95 12.52
C LEU A 172 -11.94 -28.89 13.36
N LEU A 173 -12.00 -29.00 14.69
CA LEU A 173 -11.27 -28.13 15.60
C LEU A 173 -9.75 -28.23 15.38
N SER A 174 -9.22 -29.45 15.21
CA SER A 174 -7.79 -29.64 14.93
C SER A 174 -7.39 -28.96 13.61
N GLN A 175 -8.20 -29.09 12.56
CA GLN A 175 -7.93 -28.46 11.28
C GLN A 175 -8.01 -26.94 11.35
N GLU A 176 -8.98 -26.39 12.09
CA GLU A 176 -9.09 -24.94 12.28
C GLU A 176 -7.89 -24.38 13.06
N LEU A 177 -7.37 -25.13 14.04
CA LEU A 177 -6.12 -24.75 14.72
C LEU A 177 -4.91 -24.75 13.77
N GLU A 178 -4.79 -25.76 12.90
CA GLU A 178 -3.75 -25.78 11.87
C GLU A 178 -3.87 -24.60 10.90
N ARG A 179 -5.09 -24.27 10.47
CA ARG A 179 -5.39 -23.11 9.62
C ARG A 179 -4.97 -21.79 10.30
N LEU A 180 -5.28 -21.64 11.59
CA LEU A 180 -4.91 -20.46 12.38
C LEU A 180 -3.39 -20.35 12.53
N ASN A 181 -2.69 -21.45 12.82
CA ASN A 181 -1.22 -21.47 12.89
C ASN A 181 -0.58 -21.06 11.56
N LEU A 182 -1.11 -21.53 10.43
CA LEU A 182 -0.64 -21.12 9.11
C LEU A 182 -0.85 -19.62 8.90
N LEU A 183 -2.04 -19.10 9.22
CA LEU A 183 -2.34 -17.68 9.11
C LEU A 183 -1.43 -16.80 9.97
N GLU A 184 -1.12 -17.23 11.20
CA GLU A 184 -0.20 -16.52 12.09
C GLU A 184 1.17 -16.28 11.43
N THR A 185 1.65 -17.27 10.66
CA THR A 185 2.92 -17.14 9.93
C THR A 185 2.80 -16.39 8.60
N LEU A 186 1.64 -16.45 7.94
CA LEU A 186 1.42 -15.91 6.60
C LEU A 186 1.06 -14.42 6.60
N GLU A 187 0.25 -13.97 7.57
CA GLU A 187 -0.20 -12.58 7.67
C GLU A 187 0.95 -11.56 7.74
N PRO A 188 2.00 -11.76 8.55
CA PRO A 188 3.15 -10.86 8.53
C PRO A 188 3.83 -10.78 7.16
N LYS A 189 3.88 -11.89 6.41
CA LYS A 189 4.48 -11.91 5.07
C LYS A 189 3.61 -11.15 4.07
N ARG A 190 2.28 -11.24 4.18
CA ARG A 190 1.33 -10.43 3.38
C ARG A 190 1.51 -8.94 3.64
N GLN A 191 1.65 -8.55 4.91
CA GLN A 191 1.89 -7.15 5.28
C GLN A 191 3.20 -6.60 4.71
N VAL A 192 4.28 -7.40 4.76
CA VAL A 192 5.56 -7.02 4.13
C VAL A 192 5.40 -6.83 2.63
N LEU A 193 4.69 -7.74 1.95
CA LEU A 193 4.46 -7.65 0.51
C LEU A 193 3.64 -6.41 0.14
N LEU A 194 2.56 -6.13 0.88
CA LEU A 194 1.75 -4.93 0.72
C LEU A 194 2.58 -3.66 0.89
N GLY A 195 3.41 -3.58 1.93
CA GLY A 195 4.29 -2.43 2.15
C GLY A 195 5.32 -2.23 1.02
N LEU A 196 5.77 -3.31 0.37
CA LEU A 196 6.63 -3.21 -0.82
C LEU A 196 5.88 -2.71 -2.05
N GLU A 197 4.63 -3.15 -2.23
CA GLU A 197 3.75 -2.68 -3.31
C GLU A 197 3.43 -1.18 -3.16
N GLU A 198 3.09 -0.73 -1.95
CA GLU A 198 2.89 0.68 -1.64
C GLU A 198 4.16 1.52 -1.88
N ALA A 199 5.33 1.00 -1.48
CA ALA A 199 6.61 1.67 -1.72
C ALA A 199 6.93 1.78 -3.22
N LEU A 200 6.61 0.74 -4.01
CA LEU A 200 6.76 0.75 -5.45
C LEU A 200 5.85 1.80 -6.09
N GLU A 201 4.57 1.82 -5.73
CA GLU A 201 3.62 2.82 -6.24
C GLU A 201 4.09 4.24 -5.90
N ALA A 202 4.49 4.49 -4.66
CA ALA A 202 5.00 5.79 -4.23
C ALA A 202 6.25 6.22 -5.04
N LEU A 203 7.14 5.29 -5.35
CA LEU A 203 8.35 5.56 -6.13
C LEU A 203 8.04 5.84 -7.60
N GLU A 204 7.11 5.09 -8.21
CA GLU A 204 6.63 5.34 -9.57
C GLU A 204 5.95 6.71 -9.69
N TRP A 205 5.16 7.10 -8.69
CA TRP A 205 4.58 8.45 -8.60
C TRP A 205 5.65 9.54 -8.47
N LYS A 206 6.66 9.34 -7.61
CA LYS A 206 7.78 10.29 -7.47
C LYS A 206 8.54 10.45 -8.78
N LYS A 207 8.86 9.35 -9.47
CA LYS A 207 9.52 9.37 -10.78
C LYS A 207 8.67 10.15 -11.79
N LYS A 208 7.38 9.83 -11.91
CA LYS A 208 6.46 10.52 -12.84
C LYS A 208 6.34 12.02 -12.54
N HIS A 209 6.28 12.39 -11.25
CA HIS A 209 6.26 13.79 -10.83
C HIS A 209 7.57 14.50 -11.18
N PHE A 210 8.72 13.85 -10.93
CA PHE A 210 10.04 14.35 -11.28
C PHE A 210 10.15 14.58 -12.80
N GLU A 211 9.80 13.60 -13.62
CA GLU A 211 9.83 13.70 -15.08
C GLU A 211 8.93 14.83 -15.60
N SER A 212 7.77 15.05 -14.97
CA SER A 212 6.83 16.10 -15.35
C SER A 212 7.30 17.52 -14.97
N THR A 213 7.93 17.68 -13.81
CA THR A 213 8.25 19.00 -13.24
C THR A 213 9.69 19.45 -13.52
N GLN A 214 10.65 18.53 -13.45
CA GLN A 214 12.08 18.88 -13.49
C GLN A 214 12.59 19.09 -14.91
N LEU A 215 11.92 18.56 -15.93
CA LEU A 215 12.23 18.84 -17.33
C LEU A 215 12.10 20.34 -17.67
N GLN A 216 11.18 21.05 -16.99
CA GLN A 216 10.95 22.48 -17.18
C GLN A 216 11.97 23.34 -16.40
N GLN A 217 12.66 22.75 -15.42
CA GLN A 217 13.60 23.41 -14.51
C GLN A 217 15.05 22.98 -14.74
N ILE A 218 15.37 22.37 -15.89
CA ILE A 218 16.73 21.88 -16.23
C ILE A 218 17.81 22.94 -16.03
N HIS A 219 17.48 24.21 -16.31
CA HIS A 219 18.40 25.35 -16.15
C HIS A 219 18.68 25.76 -14.69
N ALA A 220 17.91 25.23 -13.73
CA ALA A 220 17.97 25.52 -12.29
C ALA A 220 18.34 24.29 -11.43
N LEU A 221 18.66 23.15 -12.05
CA LEU A 221 19.12 21.97 -11.31
C LEU A 221 20.52 22.23 -10.72
N PRO A 222 20.75 21.94 -9.44
CA PRO A 222 22.07 22.09 -8.83
C PRO A 222 23.08 21.19 -9.55
N SER A 223 24.27 21.72 -9.79
CA SER A 223 25.37 20.97 -10.42
C SER A 223 25.68 19.73 -9.57
N ALA A 224 25.99 18.60 -10.21
CA ALA A 224 26.28 17.32 -9.54
C ALA A 224 27.42 17.41 -8.47
N LYS A 225 28.24 18.47 -8.52
CA LYS A 225 29.27 18.76 -7.51
C LYS A 225 28.72 19.20 -6.16
N GLU A 226 27.51 19.79 -6.09
CA GLU A 226 26.93 20.26 -4.82
C GLU A 226 26.21 19.13 -4.07
N VAL A 227 25.54 18.23 -4.80
CA VAL A 227 24.82 17.05 -4.23
C VAL A 227 25.78 16.04 -3.60
N SER A 228 27.04 16.01 -4.03
CA SER A 228 28.09 15.15 -3.48
C SER A 228 28.53 15.54 -2.06
N SER A 229 28.19 16.75 -1.59
CA SER A 229 28.58 17.25 -0.26
C SER A 229 27.62 16.86 0.87
N GLU A 230 26.39 16.45 0.55
CA GLU A 230 25.38 16.05 1.55
C GLU A 230 25.35 14.54 1.82
N LYS A 231 25.85 13.71 0.91
CA LYS A 231 25.96 12.24 1.11
C LYS A 231 27.03 11.82 2.14
N GLY A 232 27.73 12.76 2.77
CA GLY A 232 28.77 12.51 3.78
C GLY A 232 28.34 12.67 5.23
N LYS A 233 27.03 12.78 5.55
CA LYS A 233 26.53 13.00 6.92
C LYS A 233 25.47 12.00 7.39
N GLU A 234 25.56 10.75 6.97
CA GLU A 234 24.80 9.66 7.59
C GLU A 234 25.75 8.52 8.00
N GLU A 235 26.52 8.74 9.06
CA GLU A 235 26.97 7.66 9.95
C GLU A 235 27.10 8.23 11.38
N ASP A 236 26.10 7.94 12.22
CA ASP A 236 26.28 7.56 13.62
C ASP A 236 24.92 7.11 14.18
N ILE A 237 24.45 5.94 13.75
CA ILE A 237 23.48 5.17 14.54
C ILE A 237 24.32 4.38 15.54
N VAL A 238 24.31 4.87 16.77
CA VAL A 238 24.87 4.20 17.95
C VAL A 238 24.15 2.85 18.11
N ASP A 239 24.94 1.79 17.99
CA ASP A 239 24.62 0.44 18.42
C ASP A 239 24.47 0.43 19.95
N THR A 240 23.24 0.29 20.45
CA THR A 240 22.99 -0.15 21.83
C THR A 240 22.10 -1.39 21.80
N LYS A 241 22.77 -2.55 21.88
CA LYS A 241 22.21 -3.81 22.35
C LYS A 241 21.74 -3.74 23.81
N ALA A 242 20.89 -4.72 24.13
CA ALA A 242 20.41 -5.21 25.44
C ALA A 242 19.14 -4.51 25.93
N TYR A 243 17.98 -5.17 25.96
CA TYR A 243 17.64 -6.40 26.69
C TYR A 243 16.56 -7.22 26.00
#